data_AF-A0A9P5ZJZ0-F1
#
_entry.id   AF-A0A9P5ZJZ0-F1
#
_cell.length_a   1.000
_cell.length_b   1.000
_cell.length_c   1.000
_cell.angle_alpha   90.00
_cell.angle_beta   90.00
_cell.angle_gamma   90.00
#
_symmetry.space_group_name_H-M   'P 1'
#
loop_
_entity.id
_entity.type
_entity.pdbx_description
1 polymer ?
#
loop_
_entity_poly.entity_id
_entity_poly.type
_entity_poly.pdbx_seq_one_letter_code
_entity_poly.pdbx_strand_id
1 'polypeptide(L)'
;SWQDALDFVAGLGISGFKNGLTTLQAANLLAFAGIVKPPQPLVILSWVFSHKDLGVFHGLQRLGFKVNGIASVAAAFNIVHSHLKNHLSESDKANLGCSQGLLTIFVEHLLCKIVHW
;
A
#
# COMPACT_ATOMS: atom_id res chain seq x y z
N SER A 1 -12.08 4.89 9.01
CA SER A 1 -10.80 5.20 8.34
C SER A 1 -10.35 3.94 7.58
N TRP A 2 -9.29 3.96 6.77
CA TRP A 2 -8.77 2.71 6.18
C TRP A 2 -8.29 1.73 7.26
N GLN A 3 -7.65 2.22 8.32
CA GLN A 3 -7.20 1.40 9.46
C GLN A 3 -8.40 0.75 10.17
N ASP A 4 -9.46 1.52 10.42
CA ASP A 4 -10.67 0.99 11.08
C ASP A 4 -11.34 -0.12 10.24
N ALA A 5 -11.27 -0.03 8.90
CA ALA A 5 -11.76 -1.09 8.01
C ALA A 5 -10.90 -2.35 8.10
N LEU A 6 -9.58 -2.19 8.17
CA LEU A 6 -8.67 -3.31 8.36
C LEU A 6 -8.93 -4.01 9.70
N ASP A 7 -9.09 -3.25 10.78
CA ASP A 7 -9.39 -3.77 12.11
C ASP A 7 -10.78 -4.41 12.18
N PHE A 8 -11.77 -3.81 11.52
CA PHE A 8 -13.13 -4.36 11.39
C PHE A 8 -13.11 -5.71 10.68
N VAL A 9 -12.47 -5.81 9.51
CA VAL A 9 -12.40 -7.06 8.74
C VAL A 9 -11.68 -8.15 9.52
N ALA A 10 -10.59 -7.82 10.20
CA ALA A 10 -9.89 -8.76 11.09
C ALA A 10 -10.80 -9.23 12.24
N GLY A 11 -11.56 -8.30 12.84
CA GLY A 11 -12.48 -8.55 13.95
C GLY A 11 -13.69 -9.43 13.60
N LEU A 12 -14.06 -9.55 12.32
CA LEU A 12 -15.14 -10.45 11.87
C LEU A 12 -14.80 -11.93 12.11
N GLY A 13 -13.52 -12.27 12.31
CA GLY A 13 -13.10 -13.64 12.60
C GLY A 13 -13.39 -14.63 11.46
N ILE A 14 -13.57 -14.14 10.24
CA ILE A 14 -13.81 -14.99 9.05
C ILE A 14 -12.50 -15.65 8.67
N SER A 15 -12.51 -16.98 8.50
CA SER A 15 -11.32 -17.72 8.06
C SER A 15 -10.76 -17.14 6.75
N GLY A 16 -9.45 -16.91 6.70
CA GLY A 16 -8.78 -16.24 5.58
C GLY A 16 -8.67 -14.71 5.68
N PHE A 17 -9.47 -14.06 6.54
CA PHE A 17 -9.40 -12.61 6.82
C PHE A 17 -8.85 -12.27 8.21
N LYS A 18 -8.46 -13.27 8.99
CA LYS A 18 -7.99 -13.11 10.38
C LYS A 18 -6.60 -12.48 10.48
N ASN A 19 -5.77 -12.63 9.46
CA ASN A 19 -4.40 -12.13 9.44
C ASN A 19 -3.86 -11.96 8.02
N GLY A 20 -2.91 -11.03 7.87
CA GLY A 20 -2.05 -10.92 6.69
C GLY A 20 -2.71 -10.25 5.47
N LEU A 21 -2.25 -10.68 4.29
CA LEU A 21 -2.47 -10.01 3.00
C LEU A 21 -3.95 -9.89 2.60
N THR A 22 -4.76 -10.90 2.90
CA THR A 22 -6.19 -10.91 2.52
C THR A 22 -6.98 -9.80 3.21
N THR A 23 -6.66 -9.51 4.48
CA THR A 23 -7.28 -8.42 5.25
C THR A 23 -6.91 -7.06 4.67
N LEU A 24 -5.63 -6.88 4.31
CA LEU A 24 -5.15 -5.69 3.61
C LEU A 24 -5.88 -5.48 2.28
N GLN A 25 -5.97 -6.54 1.48
CA GLN A 25 -6.66 -6.53 0.19
C GLN A 25 -8.14 -6.17 0.34
N ALA A 26 -8.82 -6.69 1.36
CA ALA A 26 -10.19 -6.30 1.66
C ALA A 26 -10.32 -4.82 1.99
N ALA A 27 -9.46 -4.29 2.87
CA ALA A 27 -9.45 -2.86 3.19
C ALA A 27 -9.16 -1.98 1.96
N ASN A 28 -8.25 -2.42 1.08
CA ASN A 28 -7.97 -1.77 -0.20
C ASN A 28 -9.19 -1.78 -1.13
N LEU A 29 -9.90 -2.90 -1.25
CA LEU A 29 -11.13 -3.01 -2.05
C LEU A 29 -12.25 -2.10 -1.53
N LEU A 30 -12.41 -1.98 -0.22
CA LEU A 30 -13.36 -1.04 0.39
C LEU A 30 -12.99 0.42 0.06
N ALA A 31 -11.70 0.74 -0.03
CA ALA A 31 -11.23 2.06 -0.46
C ALA A 31 -11.50 2.30 -1.96
N PHE A 32 -11.26 1.32 -2.81
CA PHE A 32 -11.62 1.39 -4.24
C PHE A 32 -13.13 1.56 -4.46
N ALA A 33 -13.95 0.92 -3.63
CA ALA A 33 -15.41 1.06 -3.68
C ALA A 33 -15.91 2.41 -3.13
N GLY A 34 -15.02 3.27 -2.61
CA GLY A 34 -15.39 4.55 -2.00
C GLY A 34 -16.10 4.44 -0.64
N ILE A 35 -16.12 3.24 -0.05
CA ILE A 35 -16.75 2.98 1.26
C ILE A 35 -15.88 3.56 2.39
N VAL A 36 -14.56 3.50 2.23
CA VAL A 36 -13.60 4.11 3.15
C VAL A 36 -12.62 5.02 2.43
N LYS A 37 -12.10 6.02 3.15
CA LYS A 37 -11.01 6.87 2.64
C LYS A 37 -9.75 6.03 2.46
N PRO A 38 -8.98 6.18 1.36
CA PRO A 38 -7.72 5.46 1.18
C PRO A 38 -6.68 5.79 2.26
N PRO A 39 -5.70 4.90 2.48
CA PRO A 39 -4.69 5.11 3.50
C PRO A 39 -3.71 6.21 3.07
N GLN A 40 -3.25 6.97 4.07
CA GLN A 40 -2.05 7.77 3.90
C GLN A 40 -0.82 6.85 3.78
N PRO A 41 0.24 7.25 3.07
CA PRO A 41 1.44 6.43 2.90
C PRO A 41 1.97 5.87 4.24
N LEU A 42 2.09 6.70 5.27
CA LEU A 42 2.60 6.26 6.57
C LEU A 42 1.73 5.20 7.26
N VAL A 43 0.41 5.22 7.04
CA VAL A 43 -0.52 4.25 7.65
C VAL A 43 -0.29 2.87 7.04
N ILE A 44 -0.30 2.78 5.70
CA ILE A 44 -0.09 1.48 5.02
C ILE A 44 1.32 0.95 5.31
N LEU A 45 2.33 1.83 5.38
CA LEU A 45 3.70 1.44 5.65
C LEU A 45 3.94 0.93 7.06
N SER A 46 3.24 1.50 8.06
CA SER A 46 3.32 1.00 9.44
C SER A 46 2.79 -0.43 9.52
N TRP A 47 1.72 -0.72 8.77
CA TRP A 47 1.18 -2.06 8.65
C TRP A 47 2.13 -3.01 7.91
N VAL A 48 2.67 -2.59 6.76
CA VAL A 48 3.65 -3.36 5.96
C VAL A 48 4.93 -3.64 6.76
N PHE A 49 5.43 -2.68 7.53
CA PHE A 49 6.63 -2.88 8.34
C PHE A 49 6.43 -3.90 9.47
N SER A 50 5.18 -4.06 9.93
CA SER A 50 4.81 -5.11 10.88
C SER A 50 4.69 -6.49 10.21
N HIS A 51 4.65 -6.54 8.87
CA HIS A 51 4.53 -7.74 8.03
C HIS A 51 5.63 -7.75 6.96
N LYS A 52 6.90 -7.81 7.39
CA LYS A 52 8.08 -7.65 6.53
C LYS A 52 8.24 -8.75 5.47
N ASP A 53 7.52 -9.86 5.62
CA ASP A 53 7.44 -10.96 4.66
C ASP A 53 6.68 -10.59 3.37
N LEU A 54 6.02 -9.42 3.34
CA LEU A 54 5.24 -8.98 2.19
C LEU A 54 6.08 -8.37 1.06
N GLY A 55 5.54 -8.47 -0.15
CA GLY A 55 6.22 -8.11 -1.39
C GLY A 55 6.67 -6.66 -1.48
N VAL A 56 6.02 -5.71 -0.79
CA VAL A 56 6.39 -4.29 -0.80
C VAL A 56 7.81 -4.08 -0.31
N PHE A 57 8.18 -4.74 0.79
CA PHE A 57 9.48 -4.58 1.42
C PHE A 57 10.59 -5.11 0.51
N HIS A 58 10.39 -6.30 -0.05
CA HIS A 58 11.26 -6.89 -1.06
C HIS A 58 11.34 -6.06 -2.35
N GLY A 59 10.22 -5.45 -2.76
CA GLY A 59 10.15 -4.58 -3.93
C GLY A 59 11.04 -3.34 -3.79
N LEU A 60 11.02 -2.69 -2.62
CA LEU A 60 11.91 -1.56 -2.33
C LEU A 60 13.39 -1.98 -2.36
N GLN A 61 13.72 -3.13 -1.78
CA GLN A 61 15.09 -3.66 -1.84
C GLN A 61 15.52 -3.98 -3.27
N ARG A 62 14.62 -4.53 -4.09
CA ARG A 62 14.86 -4.85 -5.50
C ARG A 62 15.11 -3.61 -6.36
N LEU A 63 14.46 -2.49 -6.03
CA LEU A 63 14.75 -1.18 -6.60
C LEU A 63 16.09 -0.57 -6.13
N GLY A 64 16.82 -1.22 -5.23
CA GLY A 64 18.13 -0.79 -4.74
C GLY A 64 18.10 0.06 -3.47
N PHE A 65 16.93 0.25 -2.83
CA PHE A 65 16.84 0.99 -1.59
C PHE A 65 17.37 0.19 -0.40
N LYS A 66 18.11 0.86 0.49
CA LYS A 66 18.55 0.30 1.79
C LYS A 66 17.49 0.58 2.86
N VAL A 67 16.59 -0.37 3.09
CA VAL A 67 15.43 -0.22 3.99
C VAL A 67 15.63 -0.98 5.32
N ASN A 68 16.43 -0.44 6.23
CA ASN A 68 16.80 -1.11 7.49
C ASN A 68 15.85 -0.82 8.67
N GLY A 69 14.95 0.15 8.53
CA GLY A 69 14.00 0.54 9.57
C GLY A 69 12.80 1.32 9.00
N ILE A 70 11.78 1.55 9.84
CA ILE A 70 10.52 2.18 9.42
C ILE A 70 10.73 3.53 8.73
N ALA A 71 11.66 4.36 9.22
CA ALA A 71 11.97 5.65 8.62
C ALA A 71 12.53 5.51 7.20
N SER A 72 13.47 4.56 6.99
CA SER A 72 14.04 4.30 5.65
C SER A 72 13.02 3.67 4.69
N VAL A 73 12.13 2.80 5.19
CA VAL A 73 11.02 2.24 4.40
C VAL A 73 10.08 3.36 3.95
N ALA A 74 9.71 4.25 4.87
CA ALA A 74 8.83 5.37 4.55
C ALA A 74 9.46 6.37 3.58
N ALA A 75 10.74 6.67 3.73
CA ALA A 75 11.46 7.50 2.78
C ALA A 75 11.49 6.85 1.38
N ALA A 76 11.88 5.58 1.28
CA ALA A 76 11.96 4.86 0.01
C ALA A 76 10.60 4.77 -0.69
N PHE A 77 9.55 4.42 0.04
CA PHE A 77 8.18 4.39 -0.50
C PHE A 77 7.73 5.78 -0.96
N ASN A 78 7.97 6.83 -0.17
CA ASN A 78 7.61 8.19 -0.55
C ASN A 78 8.37 8.70 -1.77
N ILE A 79 9.61 8.25 -1.98
CA ILE A 79 10.37 8.53 -3.21
C ILE A 79 9.65 7.91 -4.41
N VAL A 80 9.28 6.63 -4.36
CA VAL A 80 8.56 5.95 -5.44
C VAL A 80 7.20 6.61 -5.69
N HIS A 81 6.43 6.85 -4.62
CA HIS A 81 5.13 7.51 -4.69
C HIS A 81 5.22 8.90 -5.31
N SER A 82 6.19 9.73 -4.86
CA SER A 82 6.38 11.08 -5.39
C SER A 82 6.87 11.06 -6.84
N HIS A 83 7.74 10.11 -7.19
CA HIS A 83 8.20 9.93 -8.56
C HIS A 83 7.01 9.66 -9.50
N LEU A 84 6.15 8.70 -9.16
CA LEU A 84 4.95 8.41 -9.94
C LEU A 84 3.99 9.60 -9.99
N LYS A 85 3.73 10.25 -8.85
CA LYS A 85 2.86 11.43 -8.79
C LYS A 85 3.35 12.56 -9.71
N ASN A 86 4.65 12.73 -9.86
CA ASN A 86 5.24 13.82 -10.64
C ASN A 86 5.44 13.48 -12.12
N HIS A 87 5.59 12.20 -12.48
CA HIS A 87 5.96 11.78 -13.84
C HIS A 87 4.85 11.04 -14.61
N LEU A 88 3.80 10.57 -13.94
CA LEU A 88 2.63 10.04 -14.62
C LEU A 88 1.92 11.13 -15.43
N SER A 89 1.32 10.76 -16.55
CA SER A 89 0.43 11.65 -17.29
C SER A 89 -0.83 11.96 -16.46
N GLU A 90 -1.52 13.07 -16.74
CA GLU A 90 -2.79 13.37 -16.06
C GLU A 90 -3.84 12.29 -16.33
N SER A 91 -3.85 11.69 -17.53
CA SER A 91 -4.70 10.53 -17.84
C SER A 91 -4.37 9.31 -16.97
N ASP A 92 -3.09 9.00 -16.77
CA ASP A 92 -2.71 7.86 -15.91
C ASP A 92 -3.05 8.15 -14.45
N LYS A 93 -2.84 9.39 -13.99
CA LYS A 93 -3.24 9.81 -12.64
C LYS A 93 -4.74 9.64 -12.42
N ALA A 94 -5.56 9.99 -13.41
CA ALA A 94 -7.00 9.79 -13.36
C ALA A 94 -7.35 8.29 -13.31
N ASN A 95 -6.74 7.49 -14.17
CA ASN A 95 -6.97 6.04 -14.23
C ASN A 95 -6.55 5.30 -12.94
N LEU A 96 -5.48 5.77 -12.28
CA LEU A 96 -4.99 5.21 -11.02
C LEU A 96 -5.69 5.78 -9.78
N GLY A 97 -6.64 6.70 -9.98
CA GLY A 97 -7.41 7.28 -8.89
C GLY A 97 -6.59 8.18 -7.95
N CYS A 98 -5.60 8.90 -8.49
CA CYS A 98 -4.73 9.79 -7.70
C CYS A 98 -5.51 10.88 -6.97
N SER A 99 -6.54 11.46 -7.59
CA SER A 99 -7.37 12.50 -6.96
C SER A 99 -8.22 11.96 -5.81
N GLN A 100 -8.52 10.66 -5.82
CA GLN A 100 -9.20 9.95 -4.74
C GLN A 100 -8.24 9.46 -3.65
N GLY A 101 -6.92 9.61 -3.84
CA GLY A 101 -5.90 9.14 -2.89
C GLY A 101 -5.51 7.67 -3.05
N LEU A 102 -5.90 7.01 -4.16
CA LEU A 102 -5.65 5.60 -4.40
C LEU A 102 -4.21 5.30 -4.84
N LEU A 103 -3.41 6.34 -5.16
CA LEU A 103 -2.01 6.19 -5.54
C LEU A 103 -1.18 5.45 -4.48
N THR A 104 -1.48 5.64 -3.18
CA THR A 104 -0.83 4.90 -2.10
C THR A 104 -1.00 3.39 -2.25
N ILE A 105 -2.23 2.94 -2.53
CA ILE A 105 -2.55 1.52 -2.73
C ILE A 105 -1.90 1.01 -4.01
N PHE A 106 -1.91 1.81 -5.07
CA PHE A 106 -1.24 1.45 -6.32
C PHE A 106 0.27 1.24 -6.14
N VAL A 107 0.96 2.13 -5.43
CA VAL A 107 2.41 2.01 -5.17
C VAL A 107 2.70 0.74 -4.37
N GLU A 108 1.87 0.44 -3.37
CA GLU A 108 1.96 -0.82 -2.61
C GLU A 108 1.85 -2.04 -3.54
N HIS A 109 0.82 -2.10 -4.39
CA HIS A 109 0.64 -3.17 -5.37
C HIS A 109 1.81 -3.26 -6.36
N LEU A 110 2.29 -2.14 -6.88
CA LEU A 110 3.42 -2.07 -7.82
C LEU A 110 4.67 -2.69 -7.20
N LEU A 111 5.02 -2.27 -5.98
CA LEU A 111 6.19 -2.76 -5.26
C LEU A 111 6.08 -4.27 -4.97
N CYS A 112 4.88 -4.76 -4.65
CA CYS A 112 4.62 -6.18 -4.50
C CYS A 112 4.88 -6.99 -5.79
N LYS A 113 4.75 -6.38 -6.98
CA LYS A 113 4.93 -7.08 -8.26
C LYS A 113 6.33 -6.95 -8.85
N ILE A 114 7.08 -5.90 -8.51
CA ILE A 114 8.48 -5.70 -8.94
C ILE A 114 9.38 -6.86 -8.53
N VAL A 115 9.05 -7.58 -7.45
CA VAL A 115 9.80 -8.78 -7.00
C VAL A 115 9.78 -9.90 -8.05
N HIS A 116 8.79 -9.91 -8.95
CA HIS A 116 8.63 -10.93 -9.99
C HIS A 116 9.20 -10.51 -11.36
N TRP A 117 9.85 -9.34 -11.46
CA TRP A 117 10.49 -8.81 -12.67
C TRP A 117 12.02 -8.81 -12.52
#